data_AF-A0A411YEG9-F1
#
_entry.id   AF-A0A411YEG9-F1
#
_cell.length_a   1.000
_cell.length_b   1.000
_cell.length_c   1.000
_cell.angle_alpha   90.00
_cell.angle_beta   90.00
_cell.angle_gamma   90.00
#
_symmetry.space_group_name_H-M   'P 1'
#
loop_
_entity.id
_entity.type
_entity.pdbx_description
1 polymer ?
#
loop_
_entity_poly.entity_id
_entity_poly.type
_entity_poly.pdbx_seq_one_letter_code
_entity_poly.pdbx_strand_id
1 'polypeptide(L)'
;MDTEGIDVASFTPLVTEVLTEMVGFLPELAREIDEAVYPPDLGPLRTQAALMGDLIENREARGVDAQGLRHVQPLMNRRVASGHGEDGFSSLIEEIRRDHDYQRPAGGVNVQAPRCANPPQPAGRRGRCDRPCSSREGARCA
;
A
#
# COMPACT_ATOMS: atom_id res chain seq x y z
N MET A 1 -29.49 9.46 -3.61
CA MET A 1 -29.32 8.71 -2.36
C MET A 1 -29.23 7.24 -2.73
N ASP A 2 -28.19 6.57 -2.26
CA ASP A 2 -27.98 5.14 -2.43
C ASP A 2 -28.82 4.31 -1.43
N THR A 3 -28.60 3.00 -1.37
CA THR A 3 -29.30 2.08 -0.46
C THR A 3 -29.03 2.34 1.02
N GLU A 4 -28.01 3.12 1.35
CA GLU A 4 -27.62 3.51 2.71
C GLU A 4 -28.08 4.94 3.06
N GLY A 5 -28.85 5.58 2.16
CA GLY A 5 -29.37 6.93 2.37
C GLY A 5 -28.32 8.04 2.22
N ILE A 6 -27.14 7.72 1.70
CA ILE A 6 -26.03 8.65 1.51
C ILE A 6 -26.05 9.16 0.07
N ASP A 7 -25.74 10.44 -0.11
CA ASP A 7 -25.45 10.95 -1.45
C ASP A 7 -24.01 10.58 -1.84
N VAL A 8 -23.84 9.89 -2.97
CA VAL A 8 -22.52 9.38 -3.40
C VAL A 8 -21.52 10.51 -3.60
N ALA A 9 -21.97 11.67 -4.11
CA ALA A 9 -21.10 12.82 -4.28
C ALA A 9 -20.65 13.37 -2.90
N SER A 10 -21.53 13.37 -1.90
CA SER A 10 -21.18 13.74 -0.52
C SER A 10 -20.19 12.78 0.16
N PHE A 11 -20.09 11.52 -0.29
CA PHE A 11 -19.12 10.54 0.22
C PHE A 11 -17.71 10.71 -0.38
N THR A 12 -17.60 11.38 -1.53
CA THR A 12 -16.34 11.49 -2.28
C THR A 12 -15.21 12.17 -1.49
N PRO A 13 -15.41 13.26 -0.75
CA PRO A 13 -14.34 13.88 0.04
C PRO A 13 -13.74 12.93 1.08
N LEU A 14 -14.59 12.16 1.77
CA LEU A 14 -14.15 11.20 2.78
C LEU A 14 -13.29 10.08 2.17
N VAL A 15 -13.75 9.48 1.06
CA VAL A 15 -12.97 8.43 0.38
C VAL A 15 -11.65 8.97 -0.16
N THR A 16 -11.65 10.20 -0.66
CA THR A 16 -10.44 10.83 -1.19
C THR A 16 -9.38 11.02 -0.10
N GLU A 17 -9.78 11.46 1.09
CA GLU A 17 -8.90 11.58 2.25
C GLU A 17 -8.29 10.23 2.63
N VAL A 18 -9.13 9.20 2.84
CA VAL A 18 -8.67 7.85 3.20
C VAL A 18 -7.71 7.26 2.15
N LEU A 19 -8.02 7.40 0.86
CA LEU A 19 -7.14 6.90 -0.20
C LEU A 19 -5.82 7.68 -0.29
N THR A 20 -5.83 8.98 -0.01
CA THR A 20 -4.63 9.80 0.01
C THR A 20 -3.70 9.38 1.14
N GLU A 21 -4.24 9.12 2.33
CA GLU A 21 -3.49 8.58 3.46
C GLU A 21 -2.90 7.20 3.15
N MET A 22 -3.69 6.29 2.56
CA MET A 22 -3.22 4.97 2.13
C MET A 22 -2.05 5.07 1.14
N VAL A 23 -2.10 5.98 0.17
CA VAL A 23 -0.99 6.21 -0.76
C VAL A 23 0.24 6.75 -0.02
N GLY A 24 0.05 7.62 0.97
CA GLY A 24 1.12 8.15 1.82
C GLY A 24 1.86 7.08 2.63
N PHE A 25 1.21 5.96 2.94
CA PHE A 25 1.78 4.87 3.73
C PHE A 25 2.61 3.85 2.90
N LEU A 26 2.48 3.86 1.57
CA LEU A 26 3.18 2.89 0.69
C LEU A 26 4.71 2.88 0.82
N PRO A 27 5.42 4.01 0.96
CA PRO A 27 6.88 4.01 1.15
C PRO A 27 7.31 3.29 2.44
N GLU A 28 6.51 3.39 3.49
CA GLU A 28 6.79 2.75 4.78
C GLU A 28 6.64 1.22 4.66
N LEU A 29 5.53 0.77 4.06
CA LEU A 29 5.34 -0.65 3.75
C LEU A 29 6.50 -1.22 2.92
N ALA A 30 7.02 -0.47 1.93
CA ALA A 30 8.16 -0.91 1.15
C ALA A 30 9.43 -1.06 2.00
N ARG A 31 9.70 -0.07 2.88
CA ARG A 31 10.82 -0.10 3.82
C ARG A 31 10.75 -1.30 4.77
N GLU A 32 9.58 -1.55 5.36
CA GLU A 32 9.32 -2.70 6.24
C GLU A 32 9.59 -4.04 5.55
N ILE A 33 9.16 -4.16 4.29
CA ILE A 33 9.35 -5.36 3.47
C ILE A 33 10.83 -5.57 3.12
N ASP A 34 11.57 -4.51 2.80
CA ASP A 34 12.99 -4.56 2.45
C ASP A 34 13.86 -4.91 3.67
N GLU A 35 13.50 -4.37 4.84
CA GLU A 35 14.20 -4.62 6.10
C GLU A 35 13.77 -5.92 6.80
N ALA A 36 12.65 -6.53 6.35
CA ALA A 36 11.99 -7.66 7.01
C ALA A 36 11.64 -7.37 8.49
N VAL A 37 11.20 -6.14 8.76
CA VAL A 37 10.74 -5.68 10.08
C VAL A 37 9.32 -5.17 9.92
N TYR A 38 8.36 -5.79 10.63
CA TYR A 38 6.92 -5.56 10.43
C TYR A 38 6.27 -4.97 11.69
N PRO A 39 6.43 -3.67 11.96
CA PRO A 39 5.79 -3.03 13.10
C PRO A 39 4.25 -3.03 12.95
N PRO A 40 3.48 -3.12 14.04
CA PRO A 40 2.01 -3.16 14.01
C PRO A 40 1.41 -1.74 13.87
N ASP A 41 1.81 -0.99 12.85
CA ASP A 41 1.43 0.42 12.69
C ASP A 41 -0.07 0.62 12.42
N LEU A 42 -0.72 -0.38 11.82
CA LEU A 42 -2.18 -0.48 11.67
C LEU A 42 -2.83 -1.35 12.78
N GLY A 43 -2.12 -1.52 13.89
CA GLY A 43 -2.41 -2.48 14.92
C GLY A 43 -1.97 -3.91 14.56
N PRO A 44 -1.98 -4.83 15.55
CA PRO A 44 -1.49 -6.19 15.33
C PRO A 44 -2.30 -6.96 14.30
N LEU A 45 -1.64 -7.77 13.50
CA LEU A 45 -2.27 -8.56 12.43
C LEU A 45 -3.41 -9.44 12.94
N ARG A 46 -3.30 -10.02 14.15
CA ARG A 46 -4.38 -10.84 14.74
C ARG A 46 -5.69 -10.07 14.91
N THR A 47 -5.62 -8.78 15.26
CA THR A 47 -6.80 -7.93 15.45
C THR A 47 -7.46 -7.68 14.10
N GLN A 48 -6.65 -7.36 13.09
CA GLN A 48 -7.15 -7.14 11.73
C GLN A 48 -7.75 -8.44 11.15
N ALA A 49 -7.12 -9.58 11.38
CA ALA A 49 -7.59 -10.89 10.92
C ALA A 49 -8.95 -11.27 11.54
N ALA A 50 -9.12 -11.00 12.84
CA ALA A 50 -10.38 -11.24 13.54
C ALA A 50 -11.55 -10.44 12.93
N LEU A 51 -11.31 -9.20 12.48
CA LEU A 51 -12.32 -8.33 11.88
C LEU A 51 -12.64 -8.69 10.42
N MET A 52 -11.76 -9.42 9.74
CA MET A 52 -11.92 -9.72 8.31
C MET A 52 -13.14 -10.59 8.03
N GLY A 53 -13.47 -11.51 8.95
CA GLY A 53 -14.67 -12.37 8.85
C GLY A 53 -15.95 -11.53 8.85
N ASP A 54 -16.10 -10.69 9.87
CA ASP A 54 -17.25 -9.79 10.01
C ASP A 54 -17.41 -8.87 8.80
N LEU A 55 -16.30 -8.35 8.24
CA LEU A 55 -16.34 -7.49 7.06
C LEU A 55 -16.81 -8.22 5.80
N ILE A 56 -16.38 -9.47 5.60
CA ILE A 56 -16.83 -10.32 4.49
C ILE A 56 -18.33 -10.59 4.63
N GLU A 57 -18.77 -11.06 5.79
CA GLU A 57 -20.18 -11.36 6.07
C GLU A 57 -21.07 -10.13 5.86
N ASN A 58 -20.63 -8.96 6.34
CA ASN A 58 -21.37 -7.72 6.22
C ASN A 58 -21.56 -7.26 4.76
N ARG A 59 -20.51 -7.41 3.92
CA ARG A 59 -20.57 -7.11 2.48
C ARG A 59 -21.51 -8.06 1.75
N GLU A 60 -21.37 -9.36 2.00
CA GLU A 60 -22.16 -10.39 1.32
C GLU A 60 -23.66 -10.27 1.68
N ALA A 61 -23.98 -9.95 2.93
CA ALA A 61 -25.35 -9.66 3.37
C ALA A 61 -26.00 -8.47 2.62
N ARG A 62 -25.19 -7.58 2.04
CA ARG A 62 -25.63 -6.42 1.24
C ARG A 62 -25.50 -6.64 -0.27
N GLY A 63 -25.11 -7.83 -0.71
CA GLY A 63 -24.83 -8.11 -2.11
C GLY A 63 -23.62 -7.35 -2.68
N VAL A 64 -22.70 -6.90 -1.82
CA VAL A 64 -21.46 -6.21 -2.20
C VAL A 64 -20.35 -7.26 -2.35
N ASP A 65 -19.54 -7.13 -3.40
CA ASP A 65 -18.42 -8.04 -3.63
C ASP A 65 -17.42 -8.07 -2.46
N ALA A 66 -17.01 -9.28 -2.08
CA ALA A 66 -16.02 -9.55 -1.04
C ALA A 66 -14.87 -10.45 -1.55
N GLN A 67 -14.77 -10.70 -2.86
CA GLN A 67 -13.78 -11.62 -3.43
C GLN A 67 -12.35 -11.26 -3.01
N GLY A 68 -11.98 -9.97 -3.08
CA GLY A 68 -10.64 -9.51 -2.69
C GLY A 68 -10.31 -9.84 -1.22
N LEU A 69 -11.27 -9.64 -0.31
CA LEU A 69 -11.10 -9.94 1.11
C LEU A 69 -10.94 -11.45 1.34
N ARG A 70 -11.72 -12.28 0.61
CA ARG A 70 -11.61 -13.75 0.63
C ARG A 70 -10.24 -14.25 0.13
N HIS A 71 -9.52 -13.47 -0.66
CA HIS A 71 -8.15 -13.83 -1.09
C HIS A 71 -7.10 -13.45 -0.05
N VAL A 72 -7.30 -12.33 0.67
CA VAL A 72 -6.34 -11.85 1.68
C VAL A 72 -6.50 -12.57 3.03
N GLN A 73 -7.73 -12.87 3.46
CA GLN A 73 -8.01 -13.48 4.77
C GLN A 73 -7.23 -14.79 5.02
N PRO A 74 -7.08 -15.72 4.05
CA PRO A 74 -6.28 -16.91 4.26
C PRO A 74 -4.80 -16.61 4.52
N LEU A 75 -4.23 -15.58 3.88
CA LEU A 75 -2.84 -15.15 4.11
C LEU A 75 -2.68 -14.69 5.56
N MET A 76 -3.61 -13.84 6.03
CA MET A 76 -3.63 -13.35 7.42
C MET A 76 -3.73 -14.49 8.42
N ASN A 77 -4.65 -15.42 8.19
CA ASN A 77 -4.86 -16.56 9.09
C ASN A 77 -3.61 -17.45 9.19
N ARG A 78 -2.93 -17.73 8.08
CA ARG A 78 -1.67 -18.51 8.08
C ARG A 78 -0.54 -17.79 8.81
N ARG A 79 -0.39 -16.49 8.57
CA ARG A 79 0.63 -15.68 9.24
C ARG A 79 0.39 -15.60 10.75
N VAL A 80 -0.85 -15.40 11.18
CA VAL A 80 -1.22 -15.45 12.61
C VAL A 80 -0.97 -16.84 13.20
N ALA A 81 -1.38 -17.92 12.52
CA ALA A 81 -1.19 -19.30 12.98
C ALA A 81 0.29 -19.71 13.08
N SER A 82 1.19 -19.07 12.34
CA SER A 82 2.64 -19.28 12.42
C SER A 82 3.33 -18.46 13.52
N GLY A 83 2.57 -17.75 14.35
CA GLY A 83 3.09 -17.01 15.51
C GLY A 83 3.33 -15.52 15.25
N HIS A 84 2.99 -15.02 14.06
CA HIS A 84 3.23 -13.63 13.65
C HIS A 84 2.00 -12.72 13.84
N GLY A 85 1.20 -12.99 14.88
CA GLY A 85 -0.02 -12.21 15.16
C GLY A 85 0.23 -10.82 15.74
N GLU A 86 1.46 -10.54 16.21
CA GLU A 86 1.92 -9.23 16.68
C GLU A 86 2.53 -8.37 15.55
N ASP A 87 2.82 -8.97 14.39
CA ASP A 87 3.39 -8.25 13.25
C ASP A 87 2.36 -7.29 12.63
N GLY A 88 2.85 -6.32 11.85
CA GLY A 88 2.03 -5.48 10.98
C GLY A 88 1.52 -6.19 9.72
N PHE A 89 0.65 -5.49 9.00
CA PHE A 89 0.04 -5.98 7.75
C PHE A 89 1.07 -6.24 6.63
N SER A 90 2.18 -5.51 6.61
CA SER A 90 3.30 -5.73 5.68
C SER A 90 3.89 -7.13 5.74
N SER A 91 3.79 -7.82 6.88
CA SER A 91 4.30 -9.19 7.05
C SER A 91 3.63 -10.22 6.14
N LEU A 92 2.47 -9.91 5.55
CA LEU A 92 1.80 -10.77 4.57
C LEU A 92 2.62 -10.99 3.30
N ILE A 93 3.63 -10.15 3.04
CA ILE A 93 4.56 -10.37 1.93
C ILE A 93 5.24 -11.74 2.02
N GLU A 94 5.50 -12.24 3.23
CA GLU A 94 6.15 -13.53 3.44
C GLU A 94 5.24 -14.70 3.03
N GLU A 95 3.93 -14.56 3.22
CA GLU A 95 2.95 -15.53 2.73
C GLU A 95 2.84 -15.48 1.20
N ILE A 96 2.86 -14.29 0.61
CA ILE A 96 2.82 -14.11 -0.86
C ILE A 96 4.09 -14.69 -1.51
N ARG A 97 5.26 -14.47 -0.90
CA ARG A 97 6.54 -15.06 -1.35
C ARG A 97 6.52 -16.59 -1.26
N ARG A 98 5.78 -17.15 -0.30
CA ARG A 98 5.61 -18.61 -0.14
C ARG A 98 4.65 -19.21 -1.16
N ASP A 99 3.57 -18.50 -1.48
CA ASP A 99 2.56 -18.91 -2.47
C ASP A 99 3.06 -18.78 -3.93
N HIS A 100 4.35 -18.48 -4.14
CA HIS A 100 4.92 -18.01 -5.41
C HIS A 100 5.16 -19.11 -6.48
N ASP A 101 4.11 -19.90 -6.75
CA ASP A 101 3.69 -20.20 -8.13
C ASP A 101 3.00 -18.98 -8.80
N TYR A 102 2.92 -17.84 -8.10
CA TYR A 102 2.53 -16.56 -8.67
C TYR A 102 3.41 -16.19 -9.88
N GLN A 103 2.85 -16.29 -11.09
CA GLN A 103 3.52 -15.90 -12.32
C GLN A 103 3.80 -14.39 -12.29
N ARG A 104 5.07 -14.03 -12.11
CA ARG A 104 5.53 -12.65 -12.31
C ARG A 104 5.15 -12.22 -13.73
N PRO A 105 4.31 -11.17 -13.94
CA PRO A 105 4.15 -10.63 -15.28
C PRO A 105 5.54 -10.22 -15.79
N ALA A 106 5.86 -10.57 -17.04
CA ALA A 106 7.21 -10.43 -17.60
C ALA A 106 7.75 -8.98 -17.64
N GLY A 107 6.93 -7.98 -17.28
CA GLY A 107 7.38 -6.62 -16.99
C GLY A 107 7.32 -6.37 -15.49
N GLY A 108 8.47 -6.28 -14.83
CA GLY A 108 8.53 -5.71 -13.50
C GLY A 108 7.91 -4.31 -13.50
N VAL A 109 7.22 -3.93 -12.42
CA VAL A 109 6.80 -2.54 -12.24
C VAL A 109 8.07 -1.70 -12.17
N ASN A 110 8.35 -0.94 -13.22
CA ASN A 110 9.40 0.07 -13.19
C ASN A 110 8.88 1.23 -12.33
N VAL A 111 9.08 1.12 -11.02
CA VAL A 111 8.89 2.24 -10.11
C VAL A 111 10.04 3.20 -10.42
N GLN A 112 9.84 4.08 -11.41
CA GLN A 112 10.76 5.18 -11.64
C GLN A 112 10.82 5.98 -10.34
N ALA A 113 12.01 6.10 -9.75
CA ALA A 113 12.22 7.01 -8.63
C ALA A 113 11.65 8.40 -9.00
N PRO A 114 10.94 9.08 -8.08
CA PRO A 114 10.40 10.40 -8.34
C PRO A 114 11.51 11.30 -8.86
N ARG A 115 11.28 11.93 -10.02
CA ARG A 115 12.25 12.86 -10.60
C ARG A 115 12.44 14.01 -9.62
N CYS A 116 13.69 14.28 -9.24
CA CYS A 116 14.06 15.47 -8.47
C CYS A 116 13.41 16.71 -9.11
N ALA A 117 12.77 17.56 -8.32
CA ALA A 117 12.17 18.80 -8.81
C ALA A 117 13.27 19.67 -9.46
N ASN A 118 13.00 20.20 -10.65
CA ASN A 118 13.92 21.15 -11.28
C ASN A 118 13.99 22.41 -10.39
N PRO A 119 15.18 22.95 -10.09
CA PRO A 119 15.27 24.26 -9.46
C PRO A 119 14.58 25.31 -10.36
N PRO A 120 14.00 26.38 -9.80
CA PRO A 120 13.50 27.49 -10.58
C PRO A 120 14.64 28.05 -11.44
N GLN A 121 14.53 27.92 -12.76
CA GLN A 121 15.53 28.44 -13.68
C GLN A 121 15.42 29.97 -13.70
N PRO A 122 16.53 30.72 -13.56
CA PRO A 122 16.51 32.13 -13.93
C PRO A 122 16.25 32.23 -15.44
N ALA A 123 15.46 33.23 -15.83
CA ALA A 123 15.02 33.42 -17.21
C ALA A 123 16.21 33.37 -18.20
N GLY A 124 16.22 32.38 -19.10
CA GLY A 124 17.10 32.38 -20.27
C GLY A 124 18.05 31.20 -20.50
N ARG A 125 18.07 30.13 -19.69
CA ARG A 125 18.89 28.92 -20.00
C ARG A 125 18.09 27.62 -19.93
N ARG A 126 17.84 26.99 -21.09
CA ARG A 126 17.32 25.62 -21.17
C ARG A 126 18.47 24.62 -21.02
N GLY A 127 18.73 24.18 -19.79
CA GLY A 127 19.57 23.00 -19.52
C GLY A 127 18.71 21.90 -18.90
N ARG A 128 18.66 20.72 -19.52
CA ARG A 128 18.08 19.50 -18.92
C ARG A 128 19.19 18.81 -18.12
N CYS A 129 19.02 18.56 -16.82
CA CYS A 129 19.95 17.68 -16.09
C CYS A 129 19.60 16.22 -16.44
N ASP A 130 20.44 15.55 -17.23
CA ASP A 130 20.26 14.16 -17.68
C ASP A 130 21.04 13.13 -16.81
N ARG A 131 21.38 13.46 -15.56
CA ARG A 131 22.14 12.58 -14.64
C ARG A 131 21.35 12.19 -13.39
N PRO A 132 21.56 10.97 -12.84
CA PRO A 132 20.88 10.50 -11.63
C PRO A 132 21.36 11.26 -10.38
N CYS A 133 20.42 11.63 -9.50
CA CYS A 133 20.68 12.35 -8.24
C CYS A 133 21.47 11.45 -7.25
N SER A 134 22.54 11.98 -6.64
CA SER A 134 23.29 11.33 -5.55
C SER A 134 22.57 11.56 -4.21
N SER A 135 22.45 10.50 -3.39
CA SER A 135 21.74 10.50 -2.10
C SER A 135 22.50 11.15 -0.94
N ARG A 136 23.68 11.74 -1.18
CA ARG A 136 24.44 12.43 -0.14
C ARG A 136 24.65 13.89 -0.53
N GLU A 137 24.08 14.73 0.33
CA GLU A 137 24.22 16.19 0.42
C GLU A 137 23.46 17.02 -0.64
N GLY A 138 22.39 17.67 -0.18
CA GLY A 138 21.78 18.87 -0.76
C GLY A 138 21.80 18.96 -2.28
N ALA A 139 20.76 18.40 -2.92
CA ALA A 139 20.56 18.35 -4.36
C ALA A 139 21.03 19.60 -5.13
N ARG A 140 22.25 19.53 -5.66
CA ARG A 140 22.77 20.42 -6.71
C ARG A 140 23.30 19.54 -7.83
N CYS A 141 23.02 19.89 -9.08
CA CYS A 141 23.74 19.30 -10.22
C CYS A 141 25.22 19.74 -10.06
N ALA A 142 26.15 18.78 -9.96
CA ALA A 142 27.58 19.06 -9.98
C ALA A 142 28.01 19.60 -11.35
#